data_AF-A0A382MXA7-F1
#
_entry.id   AF-A0A382MXA7-F1
#
_cell.length_a   1.000
_cell.length_b   1.000
_cell.length_c   1.000
_cell.angle_alpha   90.00
_cell.angle_beta   90.00
_cell.angle_gamma   90.00
#
_symmetry.space_group_name_H-M   'P 1'
#
loop_
_entity.id
_entity.type
_entity.pdbx_description
1 polymer ?
#
loop_
_entity_poly.entity_id
_entity_poly.type
_entity_poly.pdbx_seq_one_letter_code
_entity_poly.pdbx_strand_id
1 'polypeptide(L)'
;MSKHVKTSGDYSIEVADSGRITLNTGPTVGEVLMTGNLVVNGTQTTVNSTDLEINDNIIVLNKGEAGSGVTLDEAGIRIERGSLADVQFLFNETLVWNDPDDQTTKYGAFVLKDENNGNIGLHCQSIVTGGGDLYLINAGTGVVSVSGTNNYETQVADNLLGGDDAIPNRKYVTDYVASTIAGADFKKIRDIDTDVVVEDATTNPSQPSTVKVRVDGNNHLTVYDNRTEIHDLRIHGSTI
;
A
#
# COMPACT_ATOMS: atom_id res chain seq x y z
N MET A 1 -50.94 -14.66 35.69
CA MET A 1 -50.21 -14.68 36.98
C MET A 1 -48.77 -15.06 36.71
N SER A 2 -47.79 -14.29 37.16
CA SER A 2 -46.38 -14.65 37.11
C SER A 2 -46.04 -15.60 38.27
N LYS A 3 -45.17 -16.58 38.03
CA LYS A 3 -44.53 -17.36 39.09
C LYS A 3 -43.14 -16.79 39.33
N HIS A 4 -42.81 -16.55 40.60
CA HIS A 4 -41.50 -16.07 41.00
C HIS A 4 -40.84 -17.13 41.89
N VAL A 5 -39.55 -17.39 41.66
CA VAL A 5 -38.70 -18.16 42.56
C VAL A 5 -37.70 -17.17 43.16
N LYS A 6 -37.67 -17.08 44.49
CA LYS A 6 -36.71 -16.25 45.23
C LYS A 6 -36.06 -17.11 46.30
N THR A 7 -34.74 -17.19 46.29
CA THR A 7 -33.95 -17.97 47.27
C THR A 7 -33.19 -17.01 48.19
N SER A 8 -32.86 -17.47 49.41
CA SER A 8 -32.03 -16.72 50.35
C SER A 8 -30.52 -16.97 50.17
N GLY A 9 -30.15 -17.91 49.31
CA GLY A 9 -28.77 -18.26 48.95
C GLY A 9 -28.69 -18.77 47.51
N ASP A 10 -27.59 -19.43 47.17
CA ASP A 10 -27.33 -19.94 45.83
C ASP A 10 -28.41 -20.92 45.35
N TYR A 11 -28.69 -20.90 44.05
CA TYR A 11 -29.66 -21.78 43.40
C TYR A 11 -28.96 -22.52 42.25
N SER A 12 -29.01 -23.84 42.28
CA SER A 12 -28.47 -24.70 41.23
C SER A 12 -29.59 -25.47 40.53
N ILE A 13 -29.42 -25.67 39.22
CA ILE A 13 -30.23 -26.58 38.41
C ILE A 13 -29.26 -27.63 37.86
N GLU A 14 -29.53 -28.90 38.14
CA GLU A 14 -28.73 -30.03 37.68
C GLU A 14 -29.62 -31.00 36.90
N VAL A 15 -29.03 -31.63 35.89
CA VAL A 15 -29.66 -32.68 35.08
C VAL A 15 -28.76 -33.91 35.10
N ALA A 16 -29.32 -35.08 34.83
CA ALA A 16 -28.54 -36.30 34.68
C ALA A 16 -27.52 -36.19 33.53
N ASP A 17 -26.57 -37.12 33.44
CA ASP A 17 -25.57 -37.17 32.38
C ASP A 17 -26.20 -37.07 30.98
N SER A 18 -25.61 -36.21 30.12
CA SER A 18 -26.17 -35.87 28.80
C SER A 18 -27.57 -35.24 28.81
N GLY A 19 -28.05 -34.79 29.97
CA GLY A 19 -29.30 -34.07 30.12
C GLY A 19 -29.24 -32.66 29.55
N ARG A 20 -30.41 -32.06 29.29
CA ARG A 20 -30.54 -30.72 28.69
C ARG A 20 -31.39 -29.82 29.59
N ILE A 21 -30.86 -28.65 29.94
CA ILE A 21 -31.64 -27.56 30.52
C ILE A 21 -32.18 -26.70 29.36
N THR A 22 -33.48 -26.39 29.36
CA THR A 22 -34.11 -25.54 28.34
C THR A 22 -34.83 -24.38 29.01
N LEU A 23 -34.41 -23.14 28.69
CA LEU A 23 -35.13 -21.93 29.07
C LEU A 23 -36.19 -21.64 27.99
N ASN A 24 -37.41 -22.14 28.20
CA ASN A 24 -38.51 -22.01 27.23
C ASN A 24 -39.42 -20.83 27.61
N THR A 25 -39.47 -19.79 26.78
CA THR A 25 -40.33 -18.61 26.96
C THR A 25 -41.74 -18.78 26.39
N GLY A 26 -42.07 -19.94 25.83
CA GLY A 26 -43.37 -20.26 25.26
C GLY A 26 -43.44 -20.13 23.73
N PRO A 27 -44.66 -20.17 23.14
CA PRO A 27 -44.86 -20.19 21.69
C PRO A 27 -44.70 -18.83 20.99
N THR A 28 -44.63 -17.74 21.76
CA THR A 28 -44.36 -16.38 21.26
C THR A 28 -42.92 -15.98 21.56
N VAL A 29 -42.41 -14.96 20.85
CA VAL A 29 -41.10 -14.35 21.17
C VAL A 29 -41.12 -13.88 22.62
N GLY A 30 -40.24 -14.45 23.43
CA GLY A 30 -40.02 -14.01 24.81
C GLY A 30 -38.55 -13.71 25.05
N GLU A 31 -38.23 -13.23 26.24
CA GLU A 31 -36.91 -12.73 26.58
C GLU A 31 -36.34 -13.48 27.78
N VAL A 32 -35.04 -13.76 27.74
CA VAL A 32 -34.26 -14.19 28.90
C VAL A 32 -33.33 -13.03 29.27
N LEU A 33 -33.65 -12.35 30.37
CA LEU A 33 -32.80 -11.29 30.92
C LEU A 33 -31.85 -11.87 31.97
N MET A 34 -30.54 -11.76 31.72
CA MET A 34 -29.50 -12.10 32.69
C MET A 34 -28.85 -10.81 33.20
N THR A 35 -28.95 -10.57 34.51
CA THR A 35 -28.38 -9.36 35.15
C THR A 35 -26.95 -9.55 35.64
N GLY A 36 -26.42 -10.76 35.56
CA GLY A 36 -25.07 -11.12 35.99
C GLY A 36 -24.20 -11.67 34.86
N ASN A 37 -22.97 -12.05 35.21
CA ASN A 37 -22.01 -12.61 34.26
C ASN A 37 -22.45 -13.98 33.73
N LEU A 38 -22.13 -14.26 32.46
CA LEU A 38 -22.25 -15.59 31.86
C LEU A 38 -20.87 -16.25 31.79
N VAL A 39 -20.72 -17.42 32.41
CA VAL A 39 -19.53 -18.27 32.29
C VAL A 39 -19.94 -19.59 31.65
N VAL A 40 -19.33 -19.93 30.52
CA VAL A 40 -19.58 -21.18 29.80
C VAL A 40 -18.30 -22.02 29.82
N ASN A 41 -18.31 -23.12 30.57
CA ASN A 41 -17.19 -24.08 30.63
C ASN A 41 -17.29 -25.18 29.55
N GLY A 42 -18.20 -25.02 28.60
CA GLY A 42 -18.32 -25.91 27.42
C GLY A 42 -17.33 -25.54 26.32
N THR A 43 -17.26 -26.36 25.29
CA THR A 43 -16.35 -26.16 24.15
C THR A 43 -16.94 -25.29 23.02
N GLN A 44 -18.25 -24.99 23.08
CA GLN A 44 -18.95 -24.26 22.03
C GLN A 44 -20.09 -23.41 22.61
N THR A 45 -20.21 -22.20 22.09
CA THR A 45 -21.39 -21.33 22.24
C THR A 45 -21.90 -21.03 20.83
N THR A 46 -23.17 -21.34 20.56
CA THR A 46 -23.83 -21.01 19.29
C THR A 46 -24.92 -19.99 19.55
N VAL A 47 -24.85 -18.86 18.84
CA VAL A 47 -25.85 -17.78 18.90
C VAL A 47 -26.50 -17.69 17.52
N ASN A 48 -27.81 -17.97 17.46
CA ASN A 48 -28.60 -17.85 16.24
C ASN A 48 -29.43 -16.57 16.34
N SER A 49 -28.85 -15.44 15.96
CA SER A 49 -29.50 -14.13 15.93
C SER A 49 -29.21 -13.40 14.63
N THR A 50 -30.07 -12.45 14.26
CA THR A 50 -29.81 -11.52 13.15
C THR A 50 -28.73 -10.52 13.55
N ASP A 51 -28.79 -10.04 14.80
CA ASP A 51 -27.88 -9.03 15.34
C ASP A 51 -27.21 -9.57 16.61
N LEU A 52 -25.92 -9.23 16.78
CA LEU A 52 -25.14 -9.48 17.97
C LEU A 52 -24.43 -8.18 18.37
N GLU A 53 -24.95 -7.50 19.38
CA GLU A 53 -24.36 -6.28 19.92
C GLU A 53 -23.45 -6.61 21.09
N ILE A 54 -22.18 -6.19 21.00
CA ILE A 54 -21.17 -6.40 22.04
C ILE A 54 -20.63 -5.03 22.44
N ASN A 55 -20.76 -4.68 23.71
CA ASN A 55 -20.21 -3.44 24.29
C ASN A 55 -18.94 -3.75 25.10
N ASP A 56 -17.93 -4.28 24.43
CA ASP A 56 -16.64 -4.63 25.01
C ASP A 56 -15.53 -3.71 24.50
N ASN A 57 -14.57 -3.38 25.36
CA ASN A 57 -13.36 -2.67 24.96
C ASN A 57 -12.40 -3.56 24.16
N ILE A 58 -12.38 -4.87 24.46
CA ILE A 58 -11.45 -5.85 23.88
C ILE A 58 -12.16 -7.19 23.71
N ILE A 59 -12.08 -7.76 22.52
CA ILE A 59 -12.44 -9.15 22.25
C ILE A 59 -11.15 -9.98 22.20
N VAL A 60 -11.02 -10.96 23.09
CA VAL A 60 -9.84 -11.84 23.12
C VAL A 60 -10.15 -13.15 22.41
N LEU A 61 -9.55 -13.35 21.24
CA LEU A 61 -9.60 -14.62 20.49
C LEU A 61 -8.47 -15.54 20.96
N ASN A 62 -8.66 -16.86 20.82
CA ASN A 62 -7.68 -17.88 21.21
C ASN A 62 -7.22 -17.81 22.69
N LYS A 63 -8.11 -17.39 23.59
CA LYS A 63 -7.83 -17.29 25.02
C LYS A 63 -7.65 -18.67 25.65
N GLY A 64 -6.57 -18.84 26.41
CA GLY A 64 -6.30 -20.10 27.13
C GLY A 64 -5.35 -21.05 26.39
N GLU A 65 -4.72 -20.59 25.30
CA GLU A 65 -3.59 -21.29 24.72
C GLU A 65 -2.44 -21.46 25.74
N ALA A 66 -1.82 -22.64 25.75
CA ALA A 66 -0.69 -23.01 26.59
C ALA A 66 0.66 -23.01 25.83
N GLY A 67 0.61 -23.09 24.49
CA GLY A 67 1.77 -23.03 23.62
C GLY A 67 2.25 -21.62 23.32
N SER A 68 3.36 -21.52 22.57
CA SER A 68 3.87 -20.24 22.07
C SER A 68 3.15 -19.87 20.78
N GLY A 69 2.47 -18.72 20.76
CA GLY A 69 1.72 -18.25 19.59
C GLY A 69 0.39 -18.96 19.39
N VAL A 70 -0.17 -18.85 18.19
CA VAL A 70 -1.35 -19.61 17.77
C VAL A 70 -0.93 -21.02 17.35
N THR A 71 -1.13 -22.03 18.19
CA THR A 71 -0.63 -23.40 17.93
C THR A 71 -1.31 -24.11 16.76
N LEU A 72 -2.50 -23.64 16.38
CA LEU A 72 -3.22 -24.08 15.17
C LEU A 72 -2.89 -23.21 13.94
N ASP A 73 -1.77 -22.49 14.00
CA ASP A 73 -1.22 -21.56 13.00
C ASP A 73 -2.06 -20.31 12.72
N GLU A 74 -3.39 -20.38 12.84
CA GLU A 74 -4.30 -19.30 12.44
C GLU A 74 -5.37 -18.99 13.50
N ALA A 75 -5.63 -17.70 13.73
CA ALA A 75 -6.74 -17.22 14.56
C ALA A 75 -7.33 -15.94 13.98
N GLY A 76 -8.66 -15.78 14.05
CA GLY A 76 -9.31 -14.54 13.61
C GLY A 76 -10.79 -14.72 13.30
N ILE A 77 -11.26 -13.96 12.31
CA ILE A 77 -12.68 -13.83 11.96
C ILE A 77 -12.91 -14.42 10.57
N ARG A 78 -13.97 -15.22 10.44
CA ARG A 78 -14.45 -15.79 9.18
C ARG A 78 -15.85 -15.28 8.89
N ILE A 79 -16.11 -14.97 7.63
CA ILE A 79 -17.40 -14.48 7.14
C ILE A 79 -17.92 -15.49 6.12
N GLU A 80 -19.03 -16.13 6.48
CA GLU A 80 -19.73 -17.08 5.61
C GLU A 80 -20.43 -16.34 4.46
N ARG A 81 -20.27 -16.84 3.22
CA ARG A 81 -20.78 -16.17 2.01
C ARG A 81 -21.71 -17.06 1.18
N GLY A 82 -22.42 -17.98 1.82
CA GLY A 82 -23.41 -18.88 1.25
C GLY A 82 -22.82 -19.83 0.21
N SER A 83 -23.02 -19.49 -1.07
CA SER A 83 -22.54 -20.31 -2.19
C SER A 83 -21.16 -19.89 -2.71
N LEU A 84 -20.61 -18.79 -2.20
CA LEU A 84 -19.26 -18.34 -2.50
C LEU A 84 -18.31 -18.83 -1.40
N ALA A 85 -17.02 -18.92 -1.72
CA ALA A 85 -16.01 -19.22 -0.72
C ALA A 85 -16.02 -18.16 0.39
N ASP A 86 -15.89 -18.62 1.64
CA ASP A 86 -15.84 -17.72 2.78
C ASP A 86 -14.58 -16.88 2.75
N VAL A 87 -14.65 -15.72 3.39
CA VAL A 87 -13.52 -14.79 3.50
C VAL A 87 -13.11 -14.66 4.95
N GLN A 88 -11.82 -14.45 5.17
CA GLN A 88 -11.22 -14.51 6.49
C GLN A 88 -10.25 -13.34 6.70
N PHE A 89 -10.28 -12.77 7.91
CA PHE A 89 -9.26 -11.88 8.43
C PHE A 89 -8.58 -12.60 9.60
N LEU A 90 -7.34 -13.01 9.38
CA LEU A 90 -6.64 -13.93 10.29
C LEU A 90 -5.26 -13.38 10.63
N PHE A 91 -4.81 -13.68 11.84
CA PHE A 91 -3.39 -13.73 12.15
C PHE A 91 -2.87 -15.13 11.82
N ASN A 92 -1.77 -15.22 11.07
CA ASN A 92 -1.16 -16.49 10.66
C ASN A 92 0.34 -16.51 11.02
N GLU A 93 0.73 -17.46 11.87
CA GLU A 93 2.10 -17.65 12.40
C GLU A 93 3.12 -18.08 11.33
N THR A 94 2.67 -18.77 10.28
CA THR A 94 3.54 -19.31 9.23
C THR A 94 3.96 -18.28 8.19
N LEU A 95 3.26 -17.14 8.13
CA LEU A 95 3.60 -16.07 7.20
C LEU A 95 4.89 -15.38 7.63
N VAL A 96 5.77 -15.18 6.66
CA VAL A 96 7.04 -14.51 6.85
C VAL A 96 7.04 -13.14 6.20
N TRP A 97 7.67 -12.20 6.87
CA TRP A 97 7.90 -10.84 6.38
C TRP A 97 9.27 -10.37 6.87
N ASN A 98 9.90 -9.45 6.15
CA ASN A 98 11.17 -8.88 6.56
C ASN A 98 10.93 -7.63 7.40
N ASP A 99 11.38 -7.63 8.64
CA ASP A 99 11.25 -6.47 9.50
C ASP A 99 12.13 -5.33 8.96
N PRO A 100 11.55 -4.17 8.65
CA PRO A 100 12.28 -3.08 8.04
C PRO A 100 13.32 -2.44 8.96
N ASP A 101 13.16 -2.52 10.28
CA ASP A 101 14.05 -1.86 11.23
C ASP A 101 15.37 -2.60 11.38
N ASP A 102 15.32 -3.94 11.42
CA ASP A 102 16.48 -4.81 11.62
C ASP A 102 16.89 -5.62 10.37
N GLN A 103 16.10 -5.56 9.29
CA GLN A 103 16.29 -6.30 8.03
C GLN A 103 16.39 -7.81 8.25
N THR A 104 15.62 -8.35 9.21
CA THR A 104 15.53 -9.78 9.50
C THR A 104 14.16 -10.35 9.17
N THR A 105 14.09 -11.64 8.89
CA THR A 105 12.81 -12.32 8.68
C THR A 105 12.08 -12.56 10.01
N LYS A 106 10.84 -12.10 10.10
CA LYS A 106 9.91 -12.37 11.21
C LYS A 106 8.74 -13.23 10.75
N TYR A 107 8.13 -13.89 11.72
CA TYR A 107 7.00 -14.80 11.58
C TYR A 107 5.75 -14.17 12.17
N GLY A 108 4.58 -14.56 11.67
CA GLY A 108 3.32 -14.00 12.13
C GLY A 108 2.96 -12.73 11.36
N ALA A 109 1.89 -12.79 10.57
CA ALA A 109 1.33 -11.63 9.90
C ALA A 109 -0.20 -11.71 9.79
N PHE A 110 -0.84 -10.55 9.70
CA PHE A 110 -2.25 -10.47 9.33
C PHE A 110 -2.43 -10.75 7.83
N VAL A 111 -3.44 -11.53 7.50
CA VAL A 111 -3.78 -11.89 6.12
C VAL A 111 -5.29 -11.80 5.90
N LEU A 112 -5.64 -11.29 4.71
CA LEU A 112 -6.97 -11.34 4.14
C LEU A 112 -6.95 -12.40 3.04
N LYS A 113 -7.69 -13.50 3.24
CA LYS A 113 -7.78 -14.59 2.26
C LYS A 113 -9.18 -15.16 2.18
N ASP A 114 -9.46 -15.89 1.11
CA ASP A 114 -10.59 -16.80 1.03
C ASP A 114 -10.22 -18.22 1.53
N GLU A 115 -11.23 -19.07 1.69
CA GLU A 115 -11.02 -20.48 2.12
C GLU A 115 -10.16 -21.31 1.16
N ASN A 116 -10.03 -20.89 -0.09
CA ASN A 116 -9.19 -21.55 -1.08
C ASN A 116 -7.73 -21.03 -1.03
N ASN A 117 -7.38 -20.28 0.03
CA ASN A 117 -6.09 -19.61 0.21
C ASN A 117 -5.77 -18.56 -0.87
N GLY A 118 -6.77 -18.03 -1.57
CA GLY A 118 -6.61 -16.89 -2.45
C GLY A 118 -6.56 -15.59 -1.65
N ASN A 119 -5.57 -14.74 -1.88
CA ASN A 119 -5.53 -13.40 -1.30
C ASN A 119 -6.73 -12.57 -1.78
N ILE A 120 -7.35 -11.83 -0.86
CA ILE A 120 -8.41 -10.87 -1.18
C ILE A 120 -7.93 -9.44 -0.92
N GLY A 121 -8.52 -8.48 -1.62
CA GLY A 121 -8.14 -7.06 -1.50
C GLY A 121 -8.59 -6.41 -0.19
N LEU A 122 -7.88 -5.36 0.21
CA LEU A 122 -8.27 -4.43 1.28
C LEU A 122 -8.80 -3.13 0.66
N HIS A 123 -10.03 -2.75 1.01
CA HIS A 123 -10.58 -1.43 0.64
C HIS A 123 -10.39 -0.48 1.83
N CYS A 124 -9.44 0.45 1.71
CA CYS A 124 -9.17 1.45 2.73
C CYS A 124 -8.83 2.80 2.08
N GLN A 125 -9.15 3.89 2.77
CA GLN A 125 -8.83 5.25 2.31
C GLN A 125 -7.40 5.67 2.69
N SER A 126 -6.88 5.21 3.82
CA SER A 126 -5.57 5.57 4.34
C SER A 126 -4.95 4.44 5.17
N ILE A 127 -3.61 4.40 5.17
CA ILE A 127 -2.78 3.55 6.02
C ILE A 127 -1.80 4.49 6.74
N VAL A 128 -1.84 4.49 8.08
CA VAL A 128 -0.99 5.36 8.90
C VAL A 128 0.06 4.49 9.61
N THR A 129 1.33 4.82 9.42
CA THR A 129 2.48 4.04 9.93
C THR A 129 2.91 4.43 11.34
N GLY A 130 2.31 5.47 11.93
CA GLY A 130 2.72 5.99 13.24
C GLY A 130 4.02 6.80 13.22
N GLY A 131 4.48 7.22 12.04
CA GLY A 131 5.65 8.09 11.86
C GLY A 131 6.88 7.41 11.23
N GLY A 132 6.80 6.10 10.97
CA GLY A 132 7.80 5.38 10.17
C GLY A 132 7.49 5.35 8.68
N ASP A 133 8.39 4.77 7.88
CA ASP A 133 8.19 4.59 6.45
C ASP A 133 7.14 3.50 6.15
N LEU A 134 6.45 3.62 5.00
CA LEU A 134 5.54 2.58 4.52
C LEU A 134 6.32 1.58 3.65
N TYR A 135 6.55 0.39 4.19
CA TYR A 135 7.20 -0.69 3.47
C TYR A 135 6.18 -1.50 2.67
N LEU A 136 6.39 -1.59 1.36
CA LEU A 136 5.55 -2.34 0.42
C LEU A 136 6.39 -3.39 -0.30
N ILE A 137 5.79 -4.53 -0.62
CA ILE A 137 6.44 -5.65 -1.35
C ILE A 137 7.74 -6.10 -0.67
N ASN A 138 7.58 -6.95 0.33
CA ASN A 138 8.66 -7.28 1.27
C ASN A 138 9.35 -8.64 0.98
N ALA A 139 9.10 -9.20 -0.20
CA ALA A 139 9.68 -10.43 -0.70
C ALA A 139 9.41 -10.57 -2.21
N GLY A 140 10.22 -11.39 -2.90
CA GLY A 140 10.03 -11.72 -4.30
C GLY A 140 10.37 -10.58 -5.26
N THR A 141 9.78 -10.60 -6.46
CA THR A 141 10.09 -9.66 -7.57
C THR A 141 8.89 -8.80 -7.95
N GLY A 142 7.92 -8.65 -7.05
CA GLY A 142 6.72 -7.84 -7.28
C GLY A 142 7.05 -6.35 -7.44
N VAL A 143 6.10 -5.59 -7.95
CA VAL A 143 6.22 -4.12 -8.08
C VAL A 143 4.95 -3.47 -7.54
N VAL A 144 5.09 -2.26 -7.01
CA VAL A 144 3.94 -1.40 -6.71
C VAL A 144 3.38 -0.90 -8.03
N SER A 145 2.15 -1.32 -8.35
CA SER A 145 1.50 -1.03 -9.63
C SER A 145 0.16 -0.33 -9.39
N VAL A 146 -0.08 0.75 -10.13
CA VAL A 146 -1.39 1.42 -10.21
C VAL A 146 -2.07 0.95 -11.49
N SER A 147 -3.09 0.10 -11.34
CA SER A 147 -3.89 -0.45 -12.44
C SER A 147 -5.37 -0.40 -12.10
N GLY A 148 -6.23 -0.21 -13.11
CA GLY A 148 -7.68 -0.05 -12.91
C GLY A 148 -8.11 1.40 -12.64
N THR A 149 -7.17 2.34 -12.60
CA THR A 149 -7.44 3.79 -12.54
C THR A 149 -7.33 4.40 -13.94
N ASN A 150 -8.27 5.28 -14.29
CA ASN A 150 -8.23 6.00 -15.57
C ASN A 150 -7.22 7.16 -15.53
N ASN A 151 -6.29 7.20 -16.48
CA ASN A 151 -5.35 8.30 -16.72
C ASN A 151 -4.55 8.75 -15.48
N TYR A 152 -4.03 7.82 -14.68
CA TYR A 152 -3.25 8.15 -13.48
C TYR A 152 -2.04 9.03 -13.82
N GLU A 153 -1.36 8.75 -14.94
CA GLU A 153 -0.20 9.51 -15.41
C GLU A 153 -0.50 11.00 -15.66
N THR A 154 -1.73 11.36 -16.01
CA THR A 154 -2.14 12.76 -16.18
C THR A 154 -2.41 13.41 -14.83
N GLN A 155 -2.92 12.65 -13.87
CA GLN A 155 -3.28 13.16 -12.54
C GLN A 155 -2.04 13.50 -11.70
N VAL A 156 -0.96 12.74 -11.85
CA VAL A 156 0.32 13.02 -11.18
C VAL A 156 1.13 14.14 -11.85
N ALA A 157 0.74 14.57 -13.05
CA ALA A 157 1.45 15.58 -13.83
C ALA A 157 1.03 17.02 -13.49
N ASP A 158 -0.17 17.18 -12.95
CA ASP A 158 -0.83 18.46 -12.79
C ASP A 158 -0.89 18.83 -11.30
N ASN A 159 -0.77 20.12 -10.97
CA ASN A 159 -0.95 20.64 -9.61
C ASN A 159 -2.41 20.50 -9.10
N LEU A 160 -3.20 19.67 -9.76
CA LEU A 160 -4.63 19.46 -9.57
C LEU A 160 -4.91 18.22 -8.72
N LEU A 161 -4.20 18.12 -7.59
CA LEU A 161 -4.38 17.25 -6.40
C LEU A 161 -3.09 16.45 -6.07
N GLY A 162 -2.26 16.99 -5.16
CA GLY A 162 -1.09 16.29 -4.60
C GLY A 162 0.11 16.16 -5.53
N GLY A 163 0.26 17.07 -6.49
CA GLY A 163 1.21 16.93 -7.62
C GLY A 163 2.70 16.80 -7.27
N ASP A 164 3.14 17.24 -6.08
CA ASP A 164 4.50 17.02 -5.58
C ASP A 164 4.64 15.79 -4.67
N ASP A 165 3.58 15.40 -3.98
CA ASP A 165 3.54 14.26 -3.05
C ASP A 165 3.14 12.93 -3.72
N ALA A 166 2.72 12.95 -4.99
CA ALA A 166 2.30 11.77 -5.72
C ALA A 166 3.48 10.90 -6.17
N ILE A 167 3.31 9.57 -6.12
CA ILE A 167 4.29 8.62 -6.66
C ILE A 167 4.13 8.51 -8.18
N PRO A 168 5.12 8.92 -9.01
CA PRO A 168 4.98 8.84 -10.45
C PRO A 168 4.96 7.37 -10.94
N ASN A 169 4.03 7.04 -11.85
CA ASN A 169 4.04 5.74 -12.51
C ASN A 169 5.04 5.70 -13.69
N ARG A 170 5.35 4.49 -14.19
CA ARG A 170 6.30 4.31 -15.31
C ARG A 170 5.90 5.10 -16.57
N LYS A 171 4.60 5.20 -16.87
CA LYS A 171 4.10 5.89 -18.06
C LYS A 171 4.37 7.39 -17.97
N TYR A 172 4.04 8.02 -16.84
CA TYR A 172 4.33 9.42 -16.58
C TYR A 172 5.81 9.74 -16.81
N VAL A 173 6.72 8.96 -16.20
CA VAL A 173 8.17 9.19 -16.35
C VAL A 173 8.61 9.06 -17.81
N THR A 174 8.11 8.04 -18.52
CA THR A 174 8.47 7.81 -19.93
C THR A 174 7.98 8.97 -20.82
N ASP A 175 6.73 9.40 -20.63
CA ASP A 175 6.13 10.48 -21.42
C ASP A 175 6.78 11.83 -21.09
N TYR A 176 7.09 12.09 -19.82
CA TYR A 176 7.80 13.29 -19.37
C TYR A 176 9.19 13.40 -19.99
N VAL A 177 9.98 12.32 -19.97
CA VAL A 177 11.32 12.29 -20.57
C VAL A 177 11.23 12.45 -22.10
N ALA A 178 10.32 11.72 -22.75
CA ALA A 178 10.17 11.78 -24.20
C ALA A 178 9.73 13.17 -24.67
N SER A 179 8.76 13.79 -23.99
CA SER A 179 8.30 15.14 -24.31
C SER A 179 9.38 16.19 -24.06
N THR A 180 10.13 16.08 -22.96
CA THR A 180 11.23 16.99 -22.64
C THR A 180 12.33 16.91 -23.69
N ILE A 181 12.73 15.71 -24.12
CA ILE A 181 13.78 15.54 -25.15
C ILE A 181 13.28 16.02 -26.52
N ALA A 182 12.03 15.72 -26.89
CA ALA A 182 11.48 16.11 -28.19
C ALA A 182 11.25 17.62 -28.30
N GLY A 183 10.94 18.30 -27.19
CA GLY A 183 10.71 19.75 -27.15
C GLY A 183 11.94 20.58 -26.76
N ALA A 184 13.06 19.95 -26.41
CA ALA A 184 14.26 20.67 -25.97
C ALA A 184 15.08 21.19 -27.15
N ASP A 185 15.23 22.51 -27.22
CA ASP A 185 16.30 23.15 -27.97
C ASP A 185 17.60 23.09 -27.14
N PHE A 186 18.44 22.10 -27.43
CA PHE A 186 19.71 21.95 -26.72
C PHE A 186 20.69 23.06 -27.09
N LYS A 187 20.89 24.01 -26.17
CA LYS A 187 21.86 25.11 -26.33
C LYS A 187 23.29 24.62 -26.59
N LYS A 188 23.65 23.46 -26.04
CA LYS A 188 25.05 23.04 -25.95
C LYS A 188 25.24 21.54 -25.88
N ILE A 189 26.16 21.04 -26.70
CA ILE A 189 26.70 19.67 -26.64
C ILE A 189 28.15 19.81 -26.18
N ARG A 190 28.54 19.10 -25.12
CA ARG A 190 29.88 19.22 -24.52
C ARG A 190 30.39 17.86 -24.06
N ASP A 191 31.68 17.63 -24.30
CA ASP A 191 32.49 16.65 -23.58
C ASP A 191 33.71 17.38 -22.97
N ILE A 192 33.75 17.47 -21.64
CA ILE A 192 34.74 18.24 -20.85
C ILE A 192 34.94 19.68 -21.38
N ASP A 193 35.98 19.93 -22.16
CA ASP A 193 36.41 21.23 -22.68
C ASP A 193 36.21 21.36 -24.21
N THR A 194 35.72 20.31 -24.85
CA THR A 194 35.28 20.30 -26.24
C THR A 194 33.77 20.50 -26.28
N ASP A 195 33.29 21.58 -26.93
CA ASP A 195 31.86 21.86 -27.02
C ASP A 195 31.41 22.51 -28.33
N VAL A 196 30.14 22.29 -28.65
CA VAL A 196 29.38 23.04 -29.64
C VAL A 196 28.27 23.77 -28.91
N VAL A 197 28.23 25.10 -29.03
CA VAL A 197 27.22 25.93 -28.34
C VAL A 197 26.56 26.89 -29.31
N VAL A 198 25.23 26.97 -29.22
CA VAL A 198 24.43 28.01 -29.87
C VAL A 198 24.11 29.06 -28.81
N GLU A 199 24.44 30.29 -29.07
CA GLU A 199 24.12 31.44 -28.22
C GLU A 199 23.19 32.34 -29.00
N ASP A 200 22.09 32.75 -28.38
CA ASP A 200 21.15 33.68 -29.01
C ASP A 200 21.07 34.98 -28.21
N ALA A 201 21.10 36.10 -28.91
CA ALA A 201 21.05 37.44 -28.34
C ALA A 201 19.78 37.70 -27.53
N THR A 202 18.67 36.98 -27.78
CA THR A 202 17.46 37.10 -26.93
C THR A 202 17.68 36.56 -25.52
N THR A 203 18.51 35.52 -25.37
CA THR A 203 18.86 34.93 -24.07
C THR A 203 20.05 35.61 -23.40
N ASN A 204 20.88 36.32 -24.18
CA ASN A 204 21.99 37.11 -23.67
C ASN A 204 22.15 38.42 -24.47
N PRO A 205 21.39 39.47 -24.12
CA PRO A 205 21.27 40.70 -24.92
C PRO A 205 22.57 41.48 -25.11
N SER A 206 23.59 41.19 -24.30
CA SER A 206 24.90 41.84 -24.36
C SER A 206 25.86 41.20 -25.37
N GLN A 207 25.45 40.13 -26.05
CA GLN A 207 26.27 39.39 -27.01
C GLN A 207 25.50 39.09 -28.30
N PRO A 208 26.16 39.09 -29.47
CA PRO A 208 25.52 38.68 -30.72
C PRO A 208 25.18 37.18 -30.71
N SER A 209 24.17 36.76 -31.46
CA SER A 209 23.87 35.35 -31.66
C SER A 209 25.03 34.66 -32.39
N THR A 210 25.51 33.53 -31.86
CA THR A 210 26.64 32.79 -32.44
C THR A 210 26.47 31.27 -32.34
N VAL A 211 27.12 30.55 -33.25
CA VAL A 211 27.42 29.11 -33.09
C VAL A 211 28.93 28.97 -32.92
N LYS A 212 29.39 28.39 -31.81
CA LYS A 212 30.81 28.21 -31.50
C LYS A 212 31.17 26.73 -31.44
N VAL A 213 32.35 26.39 -31.97
CA VAL A 213 32.97 25.08 -31.81
C VAL A 213 34.30 25.26 -31.10
N ARG A 214 34.41 24.64 -29.92
CA ARG A 214 35.64 24.62 -29.11
C ARG A 214 36.20 23.21 -29.04
N VAL A 215 37.52 23.09 -29.11
CA VAL A 215 38.28 21.85 -28.89
C VAL A 215 39.36 22.15 -27.86
N ASP A 216 39.45 21.33 -26.81
CA ASP A 216 40.39 21.51 -25.70
C ASP A 216 40.36 22.93 -25.09
N GLY A 217 39.15 23.51 -24.99
CA GLY A 217 38.92 24.87 -24.49
C GLY A 217 39.24 26.00 -25.49
N ASN A 218 39.80 25.69 -26.66
CA ASN A 218 40.16 26.68 -27.68
C ASN A 218 39.05 26.85 -28.71
N ASN A 219 38.69 28.09 -29.05
CA ASN A 219 37.66 28.39 -30.02
C ASN A 219 38.22 28.34 -31.45
N HIS A 220 37.72 27.41 -32.26
CA HIS A 220 38.21 27.22 -33.63
C HIS A 220 37.26 27.75 -34.70
N LEU A 221 35.95 27.78 -34.42
CA LEU A 221 34.91 28.27 -35.33
C LEU A 221 33.90 29.11 -34.57
N THR A 222 33.62 30.30 -35.10
CA THR A 222 32.47 31.12 -34.67
C THR A 222 31.64 31.52 -35.89
N VAL A 223 30.37 31.11 -35.92
CA VAL A 223 29.40 31.57 -36.93
C VAL A 223 28.55 32.66 -36.29
N TYR A 224 28.51 33.83 -36.91
CA TYR A 224 27.61 34.94 -36.60
C TYR A 224 26.53 35.02 -37.68
N ASP A 225 25.50 35.83 -37.45
CA ASP A 225 24.46 36.13 -38.45
C ASP A 225 25.04 36.64 -39.79
N ASN A 226 26.10 37.47 -39.74
CA ASN A 226 26.64 38.16 -40.92
C ASN A 226 28.04 37.70 -41.36
N ARG A 227 28.68 36.78 -40.64
CA ARG A 227 30.05 36.32 -40.95
C ARG A 227 30.37 34.98 -40.29
N THR A 228 31.38 34.30 -40.82
CA THR A 228 31.98 33.12 -40.19
C THR A 228 33.46 33.39 -39.93
N GLU A 229 33.90 33.16 -38.70
CA GLU A 229 35.29 33.27 -38.27
C GLU A 229 35.89 31.87 -38.09
N ILE A 230 36.88 31.53 -38.91
CA ILE A 230 37.67 30.30 -38.80
C ILE A 230 39.05 30.72 -38.30
N HIS A 231 39.37 30.36 -37.06
CA HIS A 231 40.52 30.97 -36.35
C HIS A 231 41.87 30.47 -36.87
N ASP A 232 41.99 29.18 -37.19
CA ASP A 232 43.27 28.51 -37.52
C ASP A 232 43.28 27.90 -38.93
N LEU A 233 42.70 28.55 -39.95
CA LEU A 233 42.64 27.99 -41.31
C LEU A 233 44.04 27.59 -41.79
N ARG A 234 44.31 26.28 -41.75
CA ARG A 234 45.56 25.67 -42.20
C ARG A 234 45.24 24.60 -43.19
N ILE A 235 45.91 24.69 -44.32
CA ILE A 235 45.62 23.83 -45.43
C ILE A 235 46.82 22.90 -45.67
N HIS A 236 46.57 21.59 -45.80
CA HIS A 236 47.63 20.61 -45.99
C HIS A 236 47.32 19.51 -47.04
N GLY A 237 48.17 19.41 -48.07
CA GLY A 237 47.88 18.87 -49.40
C GLY A 237 48.28 19.90 -50.47
N SER A 238 47.66 19.97 -51.65
CA SER A 238 47.89 21.08 -52.62
C SER A 238 46.72 22.07 -52.69
N THR A 239 46.81 23.19 -51.96
CA THR A 239 45.84 23.41 -50.88
C THR A 239 45.36 24.86 -50.66
N ILE A 240 44.01 25.03 -50.66
CA ILE A 240 43.19 25.80 -49.69
C ILE A 240 42.14 24.86 -49.09
#